data_AF-A0A967GK35-F1
#
_entry.id   AF-A0A967GK35-F1
#
_cell.length_a   1.000
_cell.length_b   1.000
_cell.length_c   1.000
_cell.angle_alpha   90.00
_cell.angle_beta   90.00
_cell.angle_gamma   90.00
#
_symmetry.space_group_name_H-M   'P 1'
#
loop_
_entity.id
_entity.type
_entity.pdbx_description
1 polymer ?
#
loop_
_entity_poly.entity_id
_entity_poly.type
_entity_poly.pdbx_seq_one_letter_code
_entity_poly.pdbx_strand_id
1 'polypeptide(L)' 'MGTTHAATLDDVKGKGHVQCGVSQGLPGFSNPDTQGNWTGVDVDVCRAVAAAVFGDAD' A
#
# COMPACT_ATOMS: atom_id res chain seq x y z
N MET A 1 26.82 0.31 -5.61
CA MET A 1 25.85 0.78 -6.63
C MET A 1 24.58 -0.04 -6.45
N GLY A 2 23.62 0.47 -5.68
CA GLY A 2 22.38 -0.26 -5.37
C GLY A 2 21.31 0.05 -6.41
N THR A 3 21.06 -0.89 -7.32
CA THR A 3 19.91 -0.84 -8.24
C THR A 3 18.67 -1.37 -7.52
N THR A 4 18.10 -0.60 -6.62
CA THR A 4 16.83 -0.92 -5.95
C THR A 4 15.66 -0.54 -6.86
N HIS A 5 15.50 -1.13 -8.05
CA HIS A 5 14.40 -0.79 -8.96
C HIS A 5 14.03 -1.92 -9.95
N ALA A 6 14.12 -3.19 -9.49
CA ALA A 6 13.66 -4.33 -10.30
C ALA A 6 13.07 -5.48 -9.47
N ALA A 7 13.49 -5.68 -8.22
CA ALA A 7 12.89 -6.71 -7.35
C ALA A 7 11.51 -6.32 -6.82
N THR A 8 11.23 -5.03 -6.56
CA THR A 8 10.00 -4.61 -5.87
C THR A 8 8.70 -4.95 -6.61
N LEU A 9 8.61 -4.76 -7.93
CA LEU A 9 7.37 -5.05 -8.66
C LEU A 9 7.17 -6.54 -8.92
N ASP A 10 8.23 -7.25 -9.31
CA ASP A 10 8.16 -8.70 -9.55
C ASP A 10 7.94 -9.47 -8.24
N ASP A 11 8.54 -9.02 -7.13
CA ASP A 11 8.28 -9.57 -5.79
C ASP A 11 6.85 -9.29 -5.33
N VAL A 12 6.32 -8.08 -5.57
CA VAL A 12 4.92 -7.74 -5.25
C VAL A 12 3.99 -8.64 -6.07
N LYS A 13 4.22 -8.77 -7.38
CA LYS A 13 3.46 -9.68 -8.23
C LYS A 13 3.56 -11.14 -7.78
N GLY A 14 4.75 -11.60 -7.39
CA GLY A 14 4.98 -12.93 -6.83
C GLY A 14 4.27 -13.17 -5.50
N LYS A 15 4.15 -12.14 -4.66
CA LYS A 15 3.36 -12.18 -3.40
C LYS A 15 1.84 -12.12 -3.64
N GLY A 16 1.41 -11.60 -4.80
CA GLY A 16 0.01 -11.42 -5.16
C GLY A 16 -0.72 -10.32 -4.39
N HIS A 17 -0.01 -9.48 -3.63
CA HIS A 17 -0.58 -8.35 -2.89
C HIS A 17 0.46 -7.25 -2.67
N VAL A 18 0.00 -6.00 -2.54
CA VAL A 18 0.84 -4.86 -2.17
C VAL A 18 0.91 -4.75 -0.65
N GLN A 19 2.11 -4.86 -0.08
CA GLN A 19 2.30 -4.66 1.36
C GLN A 19 2.59 -3.18 1.62
N CYS A 20 1.62 -2.47 2.16
CA CYS A 20 1.73 -1.02 2.32
C CYS A 20 2.11 -0.61 3.75
N GLY A 21 3.14 0.22 3.86
CA GLY A 21 3.55 0.81 5.12
C GLY A 21 2.76 2.08 5.39
N VAL A 22 2.03 2.10 6.50
CA VAL A 22 1.27 3.27 6.97
C VAL A 22 1.86 3.80 8.26
N SER A 23 1.81 5.11 8.47
CA SER A 23 2.28 5.75 9.71
C SER A 23 1.10 6.06 10.62
N GLN A 24 1.00 5.35 11.75
CA GLN A 24 -0.06 5.60 12.73
C GLN A 24 0.18 6.95 13.45
N GLY A 25 -0.87 7.75 13.62
CA GLY A 25 -0.84 8.94 14.47
C GLY A 25 -0.79 10.29 13.74
N LEU A 26 -0.97 10.30 12.42
CA LEU A 26 -1.19 11.52 11.63
C LEU A 26 -2.65 11.56 11.14
N PRO A 27 -3.55 12.30 11.81
CA PRO A 27 -4.91 12.56 11.35
C PRO A 27 -4.93 13.02 9.88
N GLY A 28 -5.58 12.26 9.00
CA GLY A 28 -5.68 12.53 7.56
C GLY A 28 -4.73 11.74 6.64
N PHE A 29 -3.64 11.17 7.15
CA PHE A 29 -2.70 10.35 6.37
C PHE A 29 -2.99 8.85 6.51
N SER A 30 -2.99 8.33 7.73
CA SER A 30 -3.33 6.93 8.01
C SER A 30 -3.76 6.75 9.45
N ASN A 31 -5.05 6.49 9.66
CA ASN A 31 -5.60 6.17 10.97
C ASN A 31 -6.50 4.94 10.89
N PRO A 32 -6.38 4.01 11.85
CA PRO A 32 -7.36 2.94 12.02
C PRO A 32 -8.66 3.57 12.55
N ASP A 33 -9.78 3.21 11.93
CA ASP A 33 -11.10 3.46 12.48
C ASP A 33 -11.39 2.53 13.69
N THR A 34 -12.53 2.72 14.34
CA THR A 34 -12.95 1.89 15.49
C THR A 34 -13.26 0.43 15.13
N GLN A 35 -13.37 0.12 13.84
CA GLN A 35 -13.59 -1.22 13.29
C GLN A 35 -12.27 -1.87 12.84
N GLY A 36 -11.14 -1.17 12.93
CA GLY A 36 -9.81 -1.64 12.52
C GLY A 36 -9.49 -1.40 11.05
N ASN A 37 -10.36 -0.74 10.28
CA ASN A 37 -10.07 -0.37 8.89
C ASN A 37 -9.17 0.86 8.87
N TRP A 38 -8.13 0.81 8.03
CA TRP A 38 -7.25 1.94 7.84
C TRP A 38 -7.86 2.91 6.83
N THR A 39 -7.82 4.21 7.16
CA THR A 39 -8.29 5.27 6.26
C THR A 39 -7.29 6.43 6.22
N GLY A 40 -7.25 7.12 5.08
CA GLY A 40 -6.40 8.29 4.84
C GLY A 40 -5.61 8.21 3.53
N VAL A 41 -4.91 9.28 3.21
CA VAL A 41 -4.15 9.44 1.96
C VAL A 41 -3.20 8.28 1.69
N ASP A 42 -2.49 7.78 2.70
CA ASP A 42 -1.52 6.70 2.51
C ASP A 42 -2.25 5.43 2.06
N VAL A 43 -3.39 5.10 2.69
CA VAL A 43 -4.20 3.93 2.36
C VAL A 43 -4.79 4.04 0.95
N ASP A 44 -5.28 5.22 0.58
CA ASP A 44 -5.85 5.45 -0.75
C ASP A 44 -4.79 5.32 -1.85
N VAL A 45 -3.57 5.78 -1.58
CA VAL A 45 -2.42 5.57 -2.48
C VAL A 45 -2.06 4.09 -2.57
N CYS A 46 -2.06 3.36 -1.45
CA CYS A 46 -1.82 1.91 -1.46
C CYS A 46 -2.82 1.15 -2.33
N ARG A 47 -4.11 1.47 -2.18
CA ARG A 47 -5.20 0.89 -2.97
C ARG A 47 -5.08 1.24 -4.44
N ALA A 48 -4.74 2.49 -4.77
CA ALA A 48 -4.50 2.89 -6.16
C ALA A 48 -3.31 2.14 -6.79
N VAL A 49 -2.25 1.89 -6.03
CA VAL A 49 -1.10 1.09 -6.49
C VAL A 49 -1.49 -0.37 -6.66
N ALA A 50 -2.24 -0.95 -5.72
CA ALA A 50 -2.78 -2.31 -5.87
C ALA A 50 -3.64 -2.43 -7.13
N ALA A 51 -4.52 -1.45 -7.38
CA ALA A 51 -5.36 -1.41 -8.57
C ALA A 51 -4.54 -1.29 -9.85
N ALA A 52 -3.47 -0.49 -9.84
CA ALA A 52 -2.59 -0.34 -10.99
C ALA A 52 -1.75 -1.60 -11.28
N VAL A 53 -1.41 -2.39 -10.26
CA VAL A 53 -0.55 -3.57 -10.40
C VAL A 53 -1.36 -4.84 -10.67
N PHE A 54 -2.50 -5.01 -10.00
CA PHE A 54 -3.31 -6.24 -10.01
C PHE A 54 -4.69 -6.06 -10.64
N GLY A 55 -5.12 -4.82 -10.88
CA GLY A 55 -6.50 -4.53 -11.29
C GLY A 55 -7.51 -4.60 -10.14
N ASP A 56 -7.03 -4.72 -8.89
CA ASP A 56 -7.85 -4.83 -7.68
C ASP A 56 -7.42 -3.76 -6.67
N ALA A 57 -8.39 -3.03 -6.12
CA ALA A 57 -8.17 -1.88 -5.25
C ALA A 57 -8.35 -2.21 -3.75
N ASP A 58 -8.57 -3.48 -3.40
CA ASP A 58 -8.84 -3.93 -2.03
C ASP A 58 -7.63 -4.56 -1.32
#